data_AF-G2E058-F1
#
_entry.id   AF-G2E058-F1
#
_cell.length_a   1.000
_cell.length_b   1.000
_cell.length_c   1.000
_cell.angle_alpha   90.00
_cell.angle_beta   90.00
_cell.angle_gamma   90.00
#
_symmetry.space_group_name_H-M   'P 1'
#
loop_
_entity.id
_entity.type
_entity.pdbx_description
1 polymer ?
#
loop_
_entity_poly.entity_id
_entity_poly.type
_entity_poly.pdbx_seq_one_letter_code
_entity_poly.pdbx_strand_id
1 'polypeptide(L)'
;MFKNTSLHFDPDLDQILNRVYGAGSNIQSEPGRSATSFRQSLVRRERGSIELKQALSELRDRREKAQEIMRMKEELNYLQTQVTKLKELDAQIVTLRDKLDQEEAIEPILLADSRPDEDERHDD
;
A
#
# COMPACT_ATOMS: atom_id res chain seq x y z
N MET A 1 54.73 -15.44 18.16
CA MET A 1 55.68 -15.32 17.03
C MET A 1 54.89 -14.92 15.79
N PHE A 2 54.98 -13.66 15.38
CA PHE A 2 54.27 -13.15 14.19
C PHE A 2 55.08 -13.54 12.95
N LYS A 3 54.46 -14.31 12.05
CA LYS A 3 55.05 -14.68 10.76
C LYS A 3 54.89 -13.49 9.82
N ASN A 4 56.01 -12.88 9.45
CA ASN A 4 56.08 -11.86 8.41
C ASN A 4 55.65 -12.50 7.07
N THR A 5 54.39 -12.32 6.68
CA THR A 5 53.94 -12.59 5.32
C THR A 5 54.27 -11.35 4.50
N SER A 6 55.33 -11.47 3.71
CA SER A 6 55.73 -10.50 2.70
C SER A 6 54.50 -10.05 1.91
N LEU A 7 54.15 -8.76 1.97
CA LEU A 7 53.19 -8.12 1.07
C LEU A 7 53.82 -8.05 -0.33
N HIS A 8 53.89 -9.17 -1.03
CA HIS A 8 54.03 -9.14 -2.47
C HIS A 8 52.62 -8.93 -3.04
N PHE A 9 52.40 -7.71 -3.53
CA PHE A 9 51.24 -7.42 -4.35
C PHE A 9 51.26 -8.33 -5.58
N ASP A 10 50.07 -8.72 -6.03
CA ASP A 10 49.87 -9.62 -7.17
C ASP A 10 50.64 -9.03 -8.38
N PRO A 11 51.50 -9.79 -9.07
CA PRO A 11 52.27 -9.29 -10.22
C PRO A 11 51.40 -8.70 -11.33
N ASP A 12 50.12 -9.10 -11.38
CA ASP A 12 49.11 -8.55 -12.27
C ASP A 12 48.66 -7.14 -11.86
N LEU A 13 48.59 -6.86 -10.56
CA LEU A 13 48.31 -5.51 -10.04
C LEU A 13 49.48 -4.58 -10.30
N ASP A 14 50.72 -5.04 -10.13
CA ASP A 14 51.91 -4.26 -10.46
C ASP A 14 52.00 -3.97 -11.97
N GLN A 15 51.59 -4.92 -12.82
CA GLN A 15 51.44 -4.67 -14.26
C GLN A 15 50.33 -3.66 -14.56
N ILE A 16 49.18 -3.75 -13.88
CA ILE A 16 48.08 -2.80 -14.06
C ILE A 16 48.48 -1.40 -13.58
N LEU A 17 49.15 -1.28 -12.43
CA LEU A 17 49.61 -0.02 -11.87
C LEU A 17 50.73 0.60 -12.71
N ASN A 18 51.69 -0.20 -13.18
CA ASN A 18 52.71 0.28 -14.14
C ASN A 18 52.08 0.69 -15.48
N ARG A 19 50.98 0.06 -15.89
CA ARG A 19 50.24 0.44 -17.10
C ARG A 19 49.40 1.70 -16.92
N VAL A 20 48.86 1.94 -15.72
CA VAL A 20 47.99 3.08 -15.39
C VAL A 20 48.82 4.32 -15.01
N TYR A 21 49.94 4.14 -14.33
CA TYR A 21 50.76 5.22 -13.76
C TYR A 21 52.20 5.25 -14.26
N GLY A 22 52.73 4.14 -14.79
CA GLY A 22 54.13 4.01 -15.26
C GLY A 22 54.39 4.54 -16.67
N ALA A 23 53.39 5.10 -17.36
CA ALA A 23 53.54 5.73 -18.67
C ALA A 23 54.26 7.10 -18.62
N GLY A 24 55.21 7.27 -17.71
CA GLY A 24 55.96 8.50 -17.49
C GLY A 24 57.31 8.58 -18.19
N SER A 25 57.87 7.50 -18.75
CA SER A 25 59.26 7.59 -19.25
C SER A 25 59.63 6.86 -20.52
N ASN A 26 59.03 5.76 -20.94
CA ASN A 26 59.34 5.16 -22.25
C ASN A 26 58.32 4.06 -22.57
N ILE A 27 57.54 4.21 -23.65
CA ILE A 27 57.11 3.13 -24.57
C ILE A 27 56.19 3.77 -25.61
N GLN A 28 56.61 3.70 -26.87
CA GLN A 28 55.77 3.91 -28.04
C GLN A 28 54.68 2.84 -28.05
N SER A 29 53.47 3.21 -27.64
CA SER A 29 52.26 2.44 -27.87
C SER A 29 51.20 3.44 -28.30
N GLU A 30 50.60 3.23 -29.46
CA GLU A 30 49.66 4.18 -30.04
C GLU A 30 48.65 4.72 -29.00
N PRO A 31 48.63 6.04 -28.75
CA PRO A 31 47.93 6.64 -27.62
C PRO A 31 46.38 6.63 -27.76
N GLY A 32 45.84 6.06 -28.83
CA GLY A 32 44.43 6.19 -29.19
C GLY A 32 43.51 5.03 -28.80
N ARG A 33 43.99 3.79 -28.63
CA ARG A 33 43.09 2.61 -28.59
C ARG A 33 42.70 2.11 -27.20
N SER A 34 43.61 2.10 -26.24
CA SER A 34 43.30 1.58 -24.89
C SER A 34 42.59 2.60 -24.01
N ALA A 35 43.02 3.87 -24.03
CA ALA A 35 42.38 4.93 -23.24
C ALA A 35 40.94 5.22 -23.69
N THR A 36 40.64 5.08 -24.99
CA THR A 36 39.28 5.24 -25.53
C THR A 36 38.36 4.07 -25.15
N SER A 37 38.86 2.83 -25.19
CA SER A 37 38.11 1.65 -24.78
C SER A 37 37.73 1.65 -23.29
N PHE A 38 38.63 2.09 -22.41
CA PHE A 38 38.32 2.23 -20.97
C PHE A 38 37.32 3.36 -20.69
N ARG A 39 37.44 4.49 -21.40
CA ARG A 39 36.45 5.57 -21.29
C ARG A 39 35.07 5.12 -21.78
N GLN A 40 35.00 4.33 -22.85
CA GLN A 40 33.74 3.77 -23.36
C GLN A 40 33.08 2.81 -22.37
N SER A 41 33.84 1.97 -21.66
CA SER A 41 33.27 1.04 -20.67
C SER A 41 32.76 1.76 -19.41
N LEU A 42 33.47 2.79 -18.95
CA LEU A 42 33.01 3.68 -17.87
C LEU A 42 31.72 4.41 -18.24
N VAL A 43 31.66 5.04 -19.42
CA VAL A 43 30.44 5.72 -19.91
C VAL A 43 29.27 4.75 -20.04
N ARG A 44 29.50 3.51 -20.49
CA ARG A 44 28.44 2.49 -20.57
C ARG A 44 27.96 2.06 -19.18
N ARG A 45 28.87 1.89 -18.22
CA ARG A 45 28.52 1.56 -16.83
C ARG A 45 27.75 2.70 -16.15
N GLU A 46 28.15 3.95 -16.38
CA GLU A 46 27.44 5.12 -15.86
C GLU A 46 26.03 5.24 -16.44
N ARG A 47 25.85 5.04 -17.75
CA ARG A 47 24.53 4.98 -18.39
C ARG A 47 23.66 3.86 -17.81
N GLY A 48 24.19 2.65 -17.70
CA GLY A 48 23.46 1.53 -17.09
C GLY A 48 23.11 1.77 -15.62
N SER A 49 23.97 2.46 -14.87
CA SER A 49 23.67 2.89 -13.49
C SER A 49 22.55 3.94 -13.43
N ILE A 50 22.50 4.88 -14.38
CA ILE A 50 21.43 5.88 -14.45
C ILE A 50 20.10 5.22 -14.79
N GLU A 51 20.09 4.35 -15.81
CA GLU A 51 18.91 3.58 -16.21
C GLU A 51 18.39 2.71 -15.06
N LEU A 52 19.28 2.05 -14.31
CA LEU A 52 18.90 1.27 -13.14
C LEU A 52 18.29 2.15 -12.04
N LYS A 53 18.87 3.32 -11.78
CA LYS A 53 18.32 4.28 -10.80
C LYS A 53 16.92 4.76 -11.21
N GLN A 54 16.72 5.04 -12.50
CA GLN A 54 15.41 5.41 -13.04
C GLN A 54 14.41 4.28 -12.88
N ALA A 55 14.76 3.05 -13.28
CA ALA A 55 13.89 1.88 -13.13
C ALA A 55 13.52 1.60 -11.66
N LEU A 56 14.47 1.78 -10.73
CA LEU A 56 14.22 1.66 -9.29
C LEU A 56 13.28 2.76 -8.76
N SER A 57 13.43 3.99 -9.25
CA SER A 57 12.51 5.09 -8.93
C SER A 57 11.10 4.79 -9.42
N GLU A 58 10.94 4.38 -10.68
CA GLU A 58 9.64 4.01 -11.23
C GLU A 58 9.00 2.84 -10.48
N LEU A 59 9.80 1.84 -10.09
CA LEU A 59 9.31 0.71 -9.31
C LEU A 59 8.80 1.16 -7.93
N ARG A 60 9.52 2.09 -7.28
CA ARG A 60 9.11 2.66 -6.00
C ARG A 60 7.78 3.41 -6.13
N ASP A 61 7.65 4.23 -7.17
CA ASP A 61 6.42 5.01 -7.42
C ASP A 61 5.23 4.08 -7.71
N ARG A 62 5.45 3.02 -8.50
CA ARG A 62 4.41 2.00 -8.76
C ARG A 62 4.01 1.27 -7.49
N ARG A 63 4.96 0.95 -6.62
CA ARG A 63 4.70 0.31 -5.33
C ARG A 63 3.88 1.22 -4.42
N GLU A 64 4.22 2.50 -4.35
CA GLU A 64 3.50 3.48 -3.54
C GLU A 64 2.05 3.66 -4.02
N LYS A 65 1.85 3.81 -5.33
CA LYS A 65 0.51 3.84 -5.94
C LYS A 65 -0.30 2.57 -5.65
N ALA A 66 0.33 1.40 -5.73
CA ALA A 66 -0.35 0.14 -5.43
C ALA A 66 -0.78 0.06 -3.95
N GLN A 67 0.06 0.54 -3.03
CA GLN A 67 -0.26 0.60 -1.61
C GLN A 67 -1.39 1.59 -1.32
N GLU A 68 -1.39 2.75 -1.98
CA GLU A 68 -2.47 3.73 -1.86
C GLU A 68 -3.81 3.15 -2.35
N ILE A 69 -3.81 2.50 -3.51
CA ILE A 69 -5.02 1.82 -4.04
C ILE A 69 -5.51 0.73 -3.09
N MET A 70 -4.60 -0.03 -2.47
CA MET A 70 -4.98 -1.05 -1.50
C MET A 70 -5.65 -0.44 -0.28
N ARG A 71 -5.12 0.66 0.28
CA ARG A 71 -5.75 1.39 1.39
C ARG A 71 -7.13 1.92 1.02
N MET A 72 -7.28 2.51 -0.17
CA MET A 72 -8.59 2.98 -0.64
C MET A 72 -9.61 1.84 -0.79
N LYS A 73 -9.17 0.65 -1.24
CA LYS A 73 -10.06 -0.53 -1.32
C LYS A 73 -10.51 -1.01 0.06
N GLU A 74 -9.61 -0.99 1.04
CA GLU A 74 -9.94 -1.33 2.43
C GLU A 74 -10.96 -0.35 3.00
N GLU A 75 -10.76 0.95 2.77
CA GLU A 75 -11.69 2.00 3.22
C GLU A 75 -13.06 1.86 2.55
N LEU A 76 -13.11 1.60 1.24
CA LEU A 76 -14.37 1.35 0.53
C LEU A 76 -15.11 0.12 1.09
N ASN A 77 -14.40 -0.96 1.40
CA ASN A 77 -15.01 -2.16 1.98
C ASN A 77 -15.58 -1.85 3.38
N TYR A 78 -14.82 -1.13 4.19
CA TYR A 78 -15.29 -0.67 5.49
C TYR A 78 -16.57 0.18 5.36
N LEU A 79 -16.60 1.15 4.45
CA LEU A 79 -17.77 1.99 4.21
C LEU A 79 -18.97 1.17 3.72
N GLN A 80 -18.77 0.20 2.81
CA GLN A 80 -19.83 -0.72 2.37
C GLN A 80 -20.41 -1.54 3.52
N THR A 81 -19.55 -2.01 4.43
CA THR A 81 -19.99 -2.71 5.64
C THR A 81 -20.84 -1.80 6.53
N GLN A 82 -20.42 -0.54 6.73
CA GLN A 82 -21.19 0.42 7.51
C GLN A 82 -22.54 0.75 6.88
N VAL A 83 -22.60 0.95 5.56
CA VAL A 83 -23.87 1.15 4.83
C VAL A 83 -24.80 -0.04 4.99
N THR A 84 -24.26 -1.27 4.95
CA THR A 84 -25.06 -2.48 5.13
C THR A 84 -25.67 -2.54 6.53
N LYS A 85 -24.87 -2.23 7.55
CA LYS A 85 -25.33 -2.16 8.93
C LYS A 85 -26.40 -1.08 9.14
N LEU A 86 -26.24 0.09 8.51
CA LEU A 86 -27.25 1.16 8.57
C LEU A 86 -28.58 0.73 7.95
N LYS A 87 -28.55 0.03 6.81
CA LYS A 87 -29.77 -0.52 6.20
C LYS A 87 -30.46 -1.56 7.08
N GLU A 88 -29.68 -2.39 7.77
CA GLU A 88 -30.22 -3.36 8.72
C GLU A 88 -30.89 -2.67 9.91
N LEU A 89 -30.27 -1.64 10.47
CA LEU A 89 -30.87 -0.83 11.54
C LEU A 89 -32.14 -0.12 11.08
N ASP A 90 -32.17 0.41 9.86
CA ASP A 90 -33.36 1.04 9.28
C ASP A 90 -34.51 0.03 9.15
N ALA A 91 -34.23 -1.19 8.66
CA ALA A 91 -35.21 -2.26 8.62
C ALA A 91 -35.73 -2.63 10.02
N GLN A 92 -34.84 -2.71 11.03
CA GLN A 92 -35.25 -2.96 12.41
C GLN A 92 -36.16 -1.84 12.94
N ILE A 93 -35.84 -0.57 12.66
CA ILE A 93 -36.68 0.57 13.04
C ILE A 93 -38.07 0.46 12.42
N VAL A 94 -38.18 0.13 11.13
CA VAL A 94 -39.48 -0.09 10.47
C VAL A 94 -40.25 -1.21 11.16
N THR A 95 -39.63 -2.36 11.42
CA THR A 95 -40.33 -3.46 12.10
C THR A 95 -40.77 -3.13 13.52
N LEU A 96 -40.01 -2.29 14.24
CA LEU A 96 -40.37 -1.85 15.59
C LEU A 96 -41.54 -0.85 15.54
N ARG A 97 -41.56 0.05 14.55
CA ARG A 97 -42.70 0.95 14.32
C ARG A 97 -43.97 0.18 13.99
N ASP A 98 -43.89 -0.78 13.08
CA ASP A 98 -45.03 -1.61 12.71
C ASP A 98 -45.61 -2.38 13.92
N LYS A 99 -44.75 -2.88 14.81
CA LYS A 99 -45.18 -3.54 16.06
C LYS A 99 -45.85 -2.57 17.02
N LEU A 100 -45.31 -1.35 17.15
CA LEU A 100 -45.84 -0.34 18.05
C LEU A 100 -47.22 0.16 17.57
N ASP A 101 -47.36 0.38 16.26
CA ASP A 101 -48.65 0.72 15.64
C ASP A 101 -49.69 -0.41 15.82
N GLN A 102 -49.26 -1.68 15.77
CA GLN A 102 -50.13 -2.82 16.04
C GLN A 102 -50.55 -2.91 17.52
N GLU A 103 -49.64 -2.66 18.46
CA GLU A 103 -49.95 -2.63 19.90
C GLU A 103 -50.90 -1.47 20.25
N GLU A 104 -50.63 -0.26 19.74
CA GLU A 104 -51.52 0.91 19.92
C GLU A 104 -52.91 0.71 19.29
N ALA A 105 -53.01 -0.03 18.18
CA ALA A 105 -54.29 -0.36 17.56
C ALA A 105 -55.15 -1.36 18.38
N ILE A 106 -54.54 -2.15 19.27
CA ILE A 106 -55.23 -3.15 20.09
C ILE A 106 -55.77 -2.55 21.39
N GLU A 107 -55.08 -1.58 21.99
CA GLU A 107 -55.52 -0.90 23.23
C GLU A 107 -56.94 -0.27 23.19
N PRO A 108 -57.40 0.42 22.12
CA PRO A 108 -58.73 1.02 22.11
C PRO A 108 -59.87 -0.02 22.01
N ILE A 109 -59.59 -1.25 21.55
CA ILE A 109 -60.62 -2.29 21.37
C ILE A 109 -60.97 -2.94 22.71
N LEU A 110 -59.99 -3.12 23.60
CA LEU A 110 -60.22 -3.74 24.92
C LEU A 110 -60.94 -2.80 25.92
N LEU A 111 -60.81 -1.48 25.74
CA LEU A 111 -61.51 -0.50 26.59
C LEU A 111 -62.98 -0.28 26.20
N ALA A 112 -63.35 -0.57 24.94
CA ALA A 112 -64.70 -0.36 24.42
C ALA A 112 -65.72 -1.42 24.88
N ASP A 113 -65.24 -2.62 25.26
CA ASP A 113 -66.07 -3.77 25.65
C ASP A 113 -66.42 -3.79 27.16
N SER A 114 -66.02 -2.76 27.91
CA SER A 114 -66.25 -2.65 29.37
C SER A 114 -67.28 -1.58 29.77
N ARG A 115 -68.21 -1.20 28.88
CA ARG A 115 -69.35 -0.35 29.28
C ARG A 115 -70.38 -1.23 30.01
N PRO A 116 -70.65 -1.01 31.31
CA PRO A 116 -71.76 -1.69 31.97
C PRO A 116 -73.05 -1.17 31.35
N ASP A 117 -73.91 -2.09 30.91
CA ASP A 117 -75.26 -1.79 30.48
C ASP A 117 -76.00 -1.10 31.63
N GLU A 118 -76.31 0.19 31.43
CA GLU A 118 -77.28 0.89 32.26
C GLU A 118 -78.67 0.38 31.89
N ASP A 119 -79.13 -0.65 32.60
CA ASP A 119 -80.54 -0.99 32.66
C ASP A 119 -80.88 -1.39 34.09
N GLU A 120 -81.42 -0.44 34.85
CA GLU A 120 -82.60 -0.69 35.68
C GLU A 120 -83.22 0.66 36.06
N ARG A 121 -84.11 1.13 35.17
CA ARG A 121 -85.18 2.03 35.57
C ARG A 121 -86.11 1.24 36.47
N HIS A 122 -86.23 1.66 37.73
CA HIS A 122 -87.44 1.43 38.49
C HIS A 122 -87.95 2.78 39.01
N ASP A 123 -88.85 3.35 38.20
CA ASP A 123 -89.83 4.32 38.67
C ASP A 123 -90.95 3.58 39.43
N ASP A 124 -91.32 4.17 40.56
CA ASP A 124 -92.53 4.02 41.42
C ASP A 124 -92.88 2.68 42.09
#